data_AF-A0A1I9HZT1-F1
#
_entry.id   AF-A0A1I9HZT1-F1
#
_cell.length_a   1.000
_cell.length_b   1.000
_cell.length_c   1.000
_cell.angle_alpha   90.00
_cell.angle_beta   90.00
_cell.angle_gamma   90.00
#
_symmetry.space_group_name_H-M   'P 1'
#
loop_
_entity.id
_entity.type
_entity.pdbx_description
1 polymer ?
#
loop_
_entity_poly.entity_id
_entity_poly.type
_entity_poly.pdbx_seq_one_letter_code
_entity_poly.pdbx_strand_id
1 'polypeptide(L)'
;FTDEPKIKNYMKCLLMDSGVIDEKGEFIIEMAAQLLPPKILDECVKIIRKCSKETKDVAILDDKIFAFVKCYYNENPDIFIFF
;
A
#
# COMPACT_ATOMS: atom_id res chain seq x y z
N PHE A 1 12.35 -6.96 0.57
CA PHE A 1 11.56 -6.76 1.79
C PHE A 1 11.91 -7.82 2.81
N THR A 2 12.49 -7.43 3.94
CA THR A 2 12.76 -8.36 5.05
C THR A 2 11.47 -8.61 5.82
N ASP A 3 11.16 -9.87 6.10
CA ASP A 3 9.93 -10.29 6.81
C ASP A 3 10.07 -10.09 8.33
N GLU A 4 10.21 -8.83 8.72
CA GLU A 4 10.46 -8.42 10.11
C GLU A 4 9.20 -7.80 10.72
N PRO A 5 8.71 -8.27 11.88
CA PRO A 5 7.47 -7.79 12.49
C PRO A 5 7.42 -6.26 12.70
N LYS A 6 8.57 -5.66 13.04
CA LYS A 6 8.66 -4.20 13.25
C LYS A 6 8.42 -3.40 11.97
N ILE A 7 8.92 -3.88 10.84
CA ILE A 7 8.75 -3.21 9.54
C ILE A 7 7.30 -3.32 9.08
N LYS A 8 6.66 -4.50 9.23
CA LYS A 8 5.23 -4.66 8.89
C LYS A 8 4.35 -3.69 9.66
N ASN A 9 4.58 -3.60 10.97
CA ASN A 9 3.84 -2.69 11.83
C ASN A 9 4.08 -1.23 11.46
N TYR A 10 5.32 -0.84 11.19
CA TYR A 10 5.65 0.51 10.73
C TYR A 10 4.92 0.86 9.44
N MET A 11 4.92 -0.05 8.45
CA MET A 11 4.23 0.16 7.17
C MET A 11 2.72 0.34 7.35
N LYS A 12 2.08 -0.50 8.18
CA LYS A 12 0.66 -0.33 8.53
C LYS A 12 0.42 1.02 9.20
N CYS A 13 1.19 1.35 10.22
CA CYS A 13 1.01 2.59 10.98
C CYS A 13 1.05 3.82 10.07
N LEU A 14 2.02 3.91 9.18
CA LEU A 14 2.12 5.05 8.25
C LEU A 14 0.91 5.19 7.34
N LEU A 15 0.45 4.09 6.75
CA LEU A 15 -0.70 4.14 5.84
C LEU A 15 -2.00 4.47 6.58
N MET A 16 -2.14 4.00 7.83
CA MET A 16 -3.26 4.36 8.69
C MET A 16 -3.21 5.84 9.09
N ASP A 17 -2.05 6.31 9.58
CA ASP A 17 -1.87 7.68 10.04
C ASP A 17 -2.02 8.69 8.89
N SER A 18 -1.64 8.33 7.67
CA SER A 18 -1.86 9.14 6.48
C SER A 18 -3.31 9.10 5.97
N GLY A 19 -4.17 8.26 6.56
CA GLY A 19 -5.57 8.09 6.17
C GLY A 19 -5.77 7.45 4.79
N VAL A 20 -4.74 6.80 4.23
CA VAL A 20 -4.87 6.14 2.91
C VAL A 20 -5.45 4.74 3.01
N ILE A 21 -5.49 4.17 4.21
CA ILE A 21 -6.23 2.94 4.52
C ILE A 21 -7.15 3.16 5.72
N ASP A 22 -8.25 2.41 5.77
CA ASP A 22 -9.14 2.35 6.94
C ASP A 22 -8.66 1.31 7.99
N GLU A 23 -9.43 1.15 9.07
CA GLU A 23 -9.14 0.17 10.14
C GLU A 23 -9.14 -1.30 9.66
N LYS A 24 -9.69 -1.58 8.47
CA LYS A 24 -9.72 -2.91 7.83
C LYS A 24 -8.60 -3.07 6.79
N GLY A 25 -7.77 -2.05 6.61
CA GLY A 25 -6.71 -2.02 5.60
C GLY A 25 -7.24 -1.89 4.18
N GLU A 26 -8.43 -1.33 3.99
CA GLU A 26 -8.97 -1.02 2.66
C GLU A 26 -8.49 0.36 2.20
N PHE A 27 -7.99 0.44 0.97
CA PHE A 27 -7.41 1.67 0.43
C PHE A 27 -8.48 2.71 0.06
N ILE A 28 -8.30 3.91 0.60
CA ILE A 28 -9.08 5.11 0.25
C ILE A 28 -8.34 5.81 -0.89
N ILE A 29 -8.69 5.43 -2.13
CA ILE A 29 -7.99 5.89 -3.34
C ILE A 29 -7.94 7.42 -3.46
N GLU A 30 -8.98 8.12 -3.02
CA GLU A 30 -9.03 9.58 -3.03
C GLU A 30 -7.97 10.23 -2.13
N MET A 31 -7.67 9.61 -0.99
CA MET A 31 -6.62 10.07 -0.08
C MET A 31 -5.23 9.71 -0.63
N ALA A 32 -5.07 8.49 -1.15
CA ALA A 32 -3.82 8.07 -1.77
C ALA A 32 -3.45 8.97 -2.98
N ALA A 33 -4.43 9.33 -3.80
CA ALA A 33 -4.23 10.20 -4.96
C ALA A 33 -3.70 11.60 -4.60
N GLN A 34 -4.07 12.14 -3.43
CA GLN A 34 -3.59 13.44 -2.96
C GLN A 34 -2.10 13.45 -2.57
N LEU A 35 -1.54 12.28 -2.24
CA LEU A 35 -0.14 12.13 -1.85
C LEU A 35 0.77 11.79 -3.03
N LEU A 36 0.20 11.43 -4.18
CA LEU A 36 0.95 10.95 -5.33
C LEU A 36 1.32 12.10 -6.29
N PRO A 37 2.55 12.13 -6.83
CA PRO A 37 2.93 13.08 -7.86
C PRO A 37 2.06 12.92 -9.12
N PRO A 38 1.62 14.03 -9.78
CA PRO A 38 0.75 13.96 -10.94
C PRO A 38 1.28 13.12 -12.10
N LYS A 39 2.62 13.04 -12.26
CA LYS A 39 3.27 12.30 -13.35
C LYS A 39 3.10 10.77 -13.25
N ILE A 40 2.92 10.24 -12.05
CA ILE A 40 2.81 8.79 -11.80
C ILE A 40 1.44 8.40 -11.23
N LEU A 41 0.55 9.38 -11.03
CA LEU A 41 -0.74 9.20 -10.35
C LEU A 41 -1.56 8.06 -10.95
N ASP A 42 -1.80 8.08 -12.26
CA ASP A 42 -2.66 7.10 -12.93
C ASP A 42 -2.08 5.67 -12.82
N GLU A 43 -0.76 5.55 -12.95
CA GLU A 43 -0.06 4.27 -12.85
C GLU A 43 -0.11 3.75 -11.40
N CYS A 44 0.22 4.59 -10.42
CA CYS A 44 0.16 4.24 -9.01
C CYS A 44 -1.26 3.83 -8.60
N VAL A 45 -2.30 4.57 -9.01
CA VAL A 45 -3.70 4.23 -8.71
C VAL A 45 -4.10 2.89 -9.33
N LYS A 46 -3.65 2.61 -10.55
CA LYS A 46 -3.88 1.30 -11.20
C LYS A 46 -3.22 0.16 -10.42
N ILE A 47 -1.97 0.35 -9.98
CA ILE A 47 -1.24 -0.63 -9.17
C ILE A 47 -1.91 -0.82 -7.81
N ILE A 48 -2.27 0.26 -7.11
CA ILE A 48 -2.98 0.20 -5.82
C ILE A 48 -4.24 -0.64 -5.94
N ARG A 49 -5.06 -0.42 -6.97
CA ARG A 49 -6.29 -1.20 -7.19
C ARG A 49 -5.99 -2.67 -7.45
N LYS A 50 -4.97 -2.96 -8.26
CA LYS A 50 -4.55 -4.33 -8.57
C LYS A 50 -4.10 -5.04 -7.29
N CYS A 51 -3.13 -4.48 -6.59
CA CYS A 51 -2.55 -5.07 -5.39
C CYS A 51 -3.56 -5.19 -4.24
N SER A 52 -4.44 -4.21 -4.05
CA SER A 52 -5.51 -4.30 -3.04
C SER A 52 -6.44 -5.49 -3.29
N LYS A 53 -6.72 -5.79 -4.56
CA LYS A 53 -7.53 -6.96 -4.94
C LYS A 53 -6.79 -8.28 -4.71
N GLU A 54 -5.50 -8.33 -5.03
CA GLU A 54 -4.65 -9.52 -4.84
C GLU A 54 -4.43 -9.87 -3.38
N THR A 55 -4.45 -8.87 -2.48
CA THR A 55 -4.22 -9.08 -1.04
C THR A 55 -5.50 -9.07 -0.21
N LYS A 56 -6.67 -9.08 -0.85
CA LYS A 56 -7.96 -8.96 -0.15
C LYS A 56 -8.20 -10.07 0.88
N ASP A 57 -7.78 -11.29 0.57
CA ASP A 57 -8.06 -12.49 1.39
C ASP A 57 -7.01 -12.74 2.49
N VAL A 58 -6.02 -11.84 2.65
CA VAL A 58 -5.02 -11.95 3.72
C VAL A 58 -5.66 -11.54 5.05
N ALA A 59 -5.80 -12.51 5.97
CA ALA A 59 -6.56 -12.33 7.20
C ALA A 59 -5.89 -11.42 8.25
N ILE A 60 -4.56 -11.47 8.36
CA ILE A 60 -3.80 -10.66 9.31
C ILE A 60 -3.49 -9.32 8.66
N LEU A 61 -3.95 -8.22 9.27
CA LEU A 61 -3.81 -6.87 8.70
C LEU A 61 -2.35 -6.50 8.42
N ASP A 62 -1.42 -6.81 9.34
CA ASP A 62 0.01 -6.52 9.15
C ASP A 62 0.58 -7.27 7.94
N ASP A 63 0.18 -8.53 7.76
CA ASP A 63 0.58 -9.35 6.61
C ASP A 63 -0.09 -8.88 5.31
N LYS A 64 -1.35 -8.41 5.39
CA LYS A 64 -2.08 -7.84 4.25
C LYS A 64 -1.38 -6.60 3.72
N ILE A 65 -1.04 -5.66 4.61
CA ILE A 65 -0.32 -4.44 4.24
C ILE A 65 1.07 -4.78 3.71
N PHE A 66 1.79 -5.69 4.36
CA PHE A 66 3.10 -6.09 3.89
C PHE A 66 3.07 -6.77 2.50
N ALA A 67 2.08 -7.64 2.27
CA ALA A 67 1.84 -8.25 0.96
C ALA A 67 1.48 -7.19 -0.09
N PHE A 68 0.69 -6.19 0.27
CA PHE A 68 0.33 -5.09 -0.62
C PHE A 68 1.58 -4.30 -1.03
N VAL A 69 2.42 -3.90 -0.09
CA VAL A 69 3.65 -3.13 -0.36
C VAL A 69 4.61 -3.93 -1.24
N LYS A 70 4.75 -5.24 -1.00
CA LYS A 70 5.50 -6.14 -1.88
C LYS A 70 4.94 -6.17 -3.30
N CYS A 71 3.62 -6.32 -3.46
CA CYS A 71 2.96 -6.29 -4.77
C CYS A 71 3.21 -4.94 -5.47
N TYR A 72 3.00 -3.83 -4.76
CA TYR A 72 3.16 -2.48 -5.29
C TYR A 72 4.59 -2.24 -5.81
N TYR A 73 5.61 -2.69 -5.07
CA TYR A 73 7.00 -2.66 -5.53
C TYR A 73 7.25 -3.57 -6.74
N ASN A 74 6.70 -4.78 -6.74
CA ASN A 74 6.93 -5.75 -7.82
C ASN A 74 6.29 -5.32 -9.15
N GLU A 75 5.19 -4.57 -9.11
CA GLU A 75 4.52 -4.08 -10.32
C GLU A 75 5.36 -3.04 -11.05
N ASN A 76 5.92 -2.08 -10.32
CA ASN A 76 6.87 -1.13 -10.88
C ASN A 76 7.78 -0.53 -9.79
N PRO A 77 9.01 -1.04 -9.65
CA PRO A 77 9.98 -0.54 -8.67
C PRO A 77 10.40 0.93 -8.91
N ASP A 78 10.35 1.41 -10.16
CA ASP A 78 10.86 2.74 -10.53
C ASP A 78 9.94 3.87 -10.04
N ILE A 79 8.66 3.58 -9.79
CA ILE A 79 7.66 4.51 -9.25
C ILE A 79 7.30 4.19 -7.80
N PHE A 80 7.98 3.23 -7.18
CA PHE A 80 7.74 2.86 -5.80
C PHE A 80 8.16 4.00 -4.87
N ILE A 81 7.18 4.59 -4.19
CA ILE A 81 7.41 5.60 -3.14
C ILE A 81 6.82 5.06 -1.84
N PHE A 82 7.63 5.05 -0.79
CA PHE A 82 7.23 4.70 0.55
C PHE A 82 7.91 5.65 1.54
N PHE A 83 7.12 6.23 2.43
CA PHE A 83 7.57 7.24 3.40
C PHE A 83 7.93 6.57 4.75
#